data_AF-A0A8T6I4F9-F1
#
_entry.id   AF-A0A8T6I4F9-F1
#
_cell.length_a   1.000
_cell.length_b   1.000
_cell.length_c   1.000
_cell.angle_alpha   90.00
_cell.angle_beta   90.00
_cell.angle_gamma   90.00
#
_symmetry.space_group_name_H-M   'P 1'
#
loop_
_entity.id
_entity.type
_entity.pdbx_description
1 polymer ?
#
loop_
_entity_poly.entity_id
_entity_poly.type
_entity_poly.pdbx_seq_one_letter_code
_entity_poly.pdbx_strand_id
1 'polypeptide(L)'
;MGTVTVRVQVNEITLVGADRTVSLEPGLNIVTGPIASGKTTLMRYLRFLLGGSLGQPPVEARSKVTAVSGSVELGDESFSVVRRAVATAGARVDVAGRDQTWRLPATSAADGETYVNWLLRQLDLPRIDVPSAPTKPDSDTTPVSINDYFLYSYLHQDELGFSVFGHRDAFKNIKRRYVFQITYGLYDFNTAQIQERLREVQSRLRELHSRRELFEAFFDGTALESRASIERELAEVNAGLGQVETAAVELASMPHEAADTADLQAHILEVERRAGRLQAAIGAEQQALSNLGDLINQLEAQSGKLTRSIVAGKHLTDLEFVVCPRCGTDVGPDRAAEPVCYLCLQEPSLKFSREILIAEQGGVEEQLKEAQDLSGEREARLAGLRDDLGDVGRELTAKRLELEFQTRSFVSEQATRIASTAAQRARLVARSEQLKEYLNVLSKLDEAEQLAAKLTEEKEALQQELAAAMAESRDSQRKVSHLTKRFNEMLERLRPPEFGELESSHINPRTYLPVYRGRAFGEVSSPGLATLINVSHALAHHVTAIELELKLPQILVIDGLSEHLGQEGLDPDRLMAAYDLLMDISTQRPELQVIVVDNEIPEQARRFVRLELSEEERLIRDPDA
;
A
#
# COMPACT_ATOMS: atom_id res chain seq x y z
N MET A 1 27.47 -0.96 26.60
CA MET A 1 27.05 -0.47 25.27
C MET A 1 28.30 0.11 24.65
N GLY A 2 28.82 -0.51 23.59
CA GLY A 2 30.07 -0.10 22.96
C GLY A 2 29.95 1.32 22.41
N THR A 3 30.99 2.13 22.57
CA THR A 3 31.16 3.42 21.90
C THR A 3 30.91 3.22 20.41
N VAL A 4 29.92 3.92 19.86
CA VAL A 4 29.67 3.86 18.41
C VAL A 4 30.73 4.70 17.73
N THR A 5 31.76 4.05 17.18
CA THR A 5 32.79 4.72 16.38
C THR A 5 32.36 4.77 14.92
N VAL A 6 31.89 5.94 14.46
CA VAL A 6 31.60 6.22 13.03
C VAL A 6 32.88 6.62 12.28
N ARG A 7 34.00 6.02 12.69
CA ARG A 7 35.33 6.38 12.23
C ARG A 7 35.48 5.98 10.78
N VAL A 8 35.90 6.92 9.94
CA VAL A 8 36.25 6.68 8.54
C VAL A 8 37.62 7.30 8.34
N GLN A 9 38.61 6.48 8.04
CA GLN A 9 39.95 6.94 7.73
C GLN A 9 40.44 6.22 6.47
N VAL A 10 41.01 6.97 5.53
CA VAL A 10 41.73 6.40 4.39
C VAL A 10 43.21 6.46 4.71
N ASN A 11 43.89 5.31 4.78
CA ASN A 11 45.33 5.22 5.04
C ASN A 11 46.14 5.27 3.74
N GLU A 12 45.56 4.73 2.66
CA GLU A 12 46.21 4.68 1.36
C GLU A 12 45.16 4.70 0.25
N ILE A 13 45.45 5.38 -0.84
CA ILE A 13 44.71 5.29 -2.10
C ILE A 13 45.68 5.09 -3.27
N THR A 14 45.39 4.09 -4.10
CA THR A 14 46.18 3.69 -5.26
C THR A 14 45.33 3.74 -6.52
N LEU A 15 45.77 4.54 -7.50
CA LEU A 15 45.16 4.65 -8.83
C LEU A 15 45.80 3.60 -9.75
N VAL A 16 45.18 2.42 -9.80
CA VAL A 16 45.67 1.27 -10.56
C VAL A 16 45.65 1.59 -12.06
N GLY A 17 46.78 1.38 -12.73
CA GLY A 17 46.99 1.70 -14.16
C GLY A 17 47.64 3.06 -14.42
N ALA A 18 47.59 3.99 -13.45
CA ALA A 18 48.35 5.25 -13.48
C ALA A 18 49.60 5.23 -12.58
N ASP A 19 49.84 4.11 -11.88
CA ASP A 19 50.97 3.88 -10.97
C ASP A 19 51.19 5.02 -9.96
N ARG A 20 50.09 5.44 -9.32
CA ARG A 20 50.09 6.51 -8.32
C ARG A 20 49.47 6.02 -7.02
N THR A 21 50.28 6.01 -5.97
CA THR A 21 49.87 5.68 -4.59
C THR A 21 50.05 6.91 -3.70
N VAL A 22 49.06 7.18 -2.86
CA VAL A 22 49.09 8.28 -1.89
C VAL A 22 48.80 7.72 -0.50
N SER A 23 49.76 7.86 0.40
CA SER A 23 49.61 7.50 1.80
C SER A 23 49.10 8.70 2.60
N LEU A 24 48.12 8.46 3.46
CA LEU A 24 47.47 9.46 4.28
C LEU A 24 47.56 9.04 5.76
N GLU A 25 47.57 10.01 6.65
CA GLU A 25 47.68 9.82 8.10
C GLU A 25 46.39 10.24 8.82
N PRO A 26 46.19 9.88 10.10
CA PRO A 26 45.17 10.50 10.95
C PRO A 26 45.36 12.02 11.03
N GLY A 27 44.29 12.76 11.35
CA GLY A 27 44.35 14.23 11.43
C GLY A 27 44.44 14.91 10.06
N LEU A 28 45.31 15.92 9.93
CA LEU A 28 45.39 16.77 8.74
C LEU A 28 46.32 16.20 7.66
N ASN A 29 45.81 16.15 6.44
CA ASN A 29 46.53 15.75 5.24
C ASN A 29 46.35 16.80 4.15
N ILE A 30 47.44 17.23 3.53
CA ILE A 30 47.42 18.26 2.49
C ILE A 30 47.91 17.69 1.18
N VAL A 31 47.16 17.93 0.11
CA VAL A 31 47.56 17.69 -1.27
C VAL A 31 47.69 19.04 -1.97
N THR A 32 48.90 19.39 -2.38
CA THR A 32 49.18 20.70 -2.97
C THR A 32 49.78 20.60 -4.37
N GLY A 33 49.74 21.69 -5.13
CA GLY A 33 50.30 21.78 -6.48
C GLY A 33 49.59 22.81 -7.35
N PRO A 34 50.09 23.10 -8.56
CA PRO A 34 49.52 24.12 -9.44
C PRO A 34 48.16 23.69 -10.02
N ILE A 35 47.46 24.63 -10.67
CA ILE A 35 46.20 24.37 -11.38
C ILE A 35 46.41 23.26 -12.41
N ALA A 36 45.37 22.43 -12.64
CA ALA A 36 45.37 21.34 -13.61
C ALA A 36 46.38 20.19 -13.35
N SER A 37 46.96 20.09 -12.15
CA SER A 37 47.85 18.98 -11.79
C SER A 37 47.15 17.67 -11.42
N GLY A 38 45.81 17.68 -11.27
CA GLY A 38 44.98 16.50 -10.97
C GLY A 38 44.45 16.42 -9.53
N LYS A 39 44.76 17.39 -8.68
CA LYS A 39 44.23 17.58 -7.32
C LYS A 39 42.75 17.19 -7.10
N THR A 40 41.80 17.89 -7.73
CA THR A 40 40.35 17.60 -7.69
C THR A 40 40.02 16.19 -8.19
N THR A 41 40.81 15.65 -9.14
CA THR A 41 40.63 14.30 -9.67
C THR A 41 40.95 13.24 -8.61
N LEU A 42 41.97 13.46 -7.78
CA LEU A 42 42.25 12.58 -6.64
C LEU A 42 41.07 12.56 -5.66
N MET A 43 40.45 13.71 -5.38
CA MET A 43 39.27 13.78 -4.49
C MET A 43 38.06 13.05 -5.06
N ARG A 44 37.87 13.10 -6.39
CA ARG A 44 36.84 12.29 -7.07
C ARG A 44 37.08 10.79 -6.86
N TYR A 45 38.32 10.33 -6.98
CA TYR A 45 38.66 8.92 -6.76
C TYR A 45 38.57 8.51 -5.28
N LEU A 46 38.91 9.40 -4.35
CA LEU A 46 38.71 9.18 -2.91
C LEU A 46 37.23 9.01 -2.59
N ARG A 47 36.37 9.92 -3.09
CA ARG A 47 34.92 9.81 -2.94
C ARG A 47 34.38 8.54 -3.59
N PHE A 48 34.94 8.14 -4.73
CA PHE A 48 34.58 6.89 -5.40
C PHE A 48 34.99 5.65 -4.58
N LEU A 49 36.14 5.66 -3.93
CA LEU A 49 36.55 4.58 -3.02
C LEU A 49 35.52 4.40 -1.88
N LEU A 50 35.01 5.52 -1.35
CA LEU A 50 34.03 5.55 -0.25
C LEU A 50 32.56 5.40 -0.71
N GLY A 51 32.31 4.85 -1.90
CA GLY A 51 30.95 4.50 -2.35
C GLY A 51 30.25 5.57 -3.20
N GLY A 52 30.92 6.69 -3.48
CA GLY A 52 30.44 7.71 -4.40
C GLY A 52 30.40 7.27 -5.87
N SER A 53 29.73 8.05 -6.70
CA SER A 53 29.81 7.88 -8.16
C SER A 53 31.07 8.55 -8.70
N LEU A 54 31.75 7.90 -9.65
CA LEU A 54 32.92 8.48 -10.31
C LEU A 54 32.55 9.64 -11.25
N GLY A 55 31.30 9.68 -11.72
CA GLY A 55 30.85 10.62 -12.74
C GLY A 55 31.67 10.47 -14.03
N GLN A 56 32.13 11.60 -14.57
CA GLN A 56 33.03 11.65 -15.72
C GLN A 56 34.37 12.28 -15.30
N PRO A 57 35.42 11.48 -15.03
CA PRO A 57 36.75 12.01 -14.78
C PRO A 57 37.38 12.56 -16.08
N PRO A 58 38.45 13.37 -15.99
CA PRO A 58 39.21 13.85 -17.15
C PRO A 58 39.66 12.70 -18.06
N VAL A 59 39.86 12.98 -19.35
CA VAL A 59 40.13 11.97 -20.37
C VAL A 59 41.41 11.19 -20.05
N GLU A 60 42.43 11.87 -19.56
CA GLU A 60 43.74 11.34 -19.17
C GLU A 60 43.60 10.34 -18.00
N ALA A 61 42.78 10.68 -17.02
CA ALA A 61 42.50 9.80 -15.89
C ALA A 61 41.66 8.60 -16.32
N ARG A 62 40.66 8.81 -17.19
CA ARG A 62 39.79 7.75 -17.71
C ARG A 62 40.53 6.73 -18.57
N SER A 63 41.55 7.14 -19.32
CA SER A 63 42.31 6.24 -20.19
C SER A 63 43.32 5.38 -19.45
N LYS A 64 43.82 5.85 -18.30
CA LYS A 64 44.90 5.17 -17.55
C LYS A 64 44.42 4.48 -16.27
N VAL A 65 43.46 5.06 -15.55
CA VAL A 65 43.00 4.49 -14.27
C VAL A 65 41.98 3.38 -14.52
N THR A 66 42.39 2.13 -14.30
CA THR A 66 41.54 0.94 -14.48
C THR A 66 40.76 0.58 -13.21
N ALA A 67 41.34 0.86 -12.04
CA ALA A 67 40.72 0.61 -10.75
C ALA A 67 41.28 1.57 -9.69
N VAL A 68 40.55 1.72 -8.59
CA VAL A 68 41.02 2.38 -7.37
C VAL A 68 41.14 1.31 -6.30
N SER A 69 42.30 1.22 -5.69
CA SER A 69 42.49 0.43 -4.47
C SER A 69 42.72 1.37 -3.30
N GLY A 70 42.33 0.99 -2.10
CA GLY A 70 42.71 1.72 -0.90
C GLY A 70 42.64 0.88 0.35
N SER A 71 43.42 1.30 1.35
CA SER A 71 43.35 0.81 2.72
C SER A 71 42.53 1.80 3.52
N VAL A 72 41.44 1.33 4.14
CA VAL A 72 40.51 2.16 4.92
C VAL A 72 40.30 1.58 6.31
N GLU A 73 40.16 2.44 7.31
CA GLU A 73 39.64 2.07 8.63
C GLU A 73 38.17 2.50 8.71
N LEU A 74 37.29 1.55 9.02
CA LEU A 74 35.85 1.76 9.21
C LEU A 74 35.49 1.28 10.62
N GLY A 75 35.12 2.21 11.50
CA GLY A 75 35.03 1.95 12.93
C GLY A 75 36.39 1.58 13.51
N ASP A 76 36.48 0.42 14.16
CA ASP A 76 37.72 -0.05 14.80
C ASP A 76 38.52 -1.03 13.92
N GLU A 77 38.22 -1.08 12.62
CA GLU A 77 38.73 -2.15 11.75
C GLU A 77 39.28 -1.69 10.42
N SER A 78 40.28 -2.43 9.93
CA SER A 78 40.95 -2.17 8.66
C SER A 78 40.41 -3.05 7.53
N PHE A 79 40.15 -2.42 6.40
CA PHE A 79 39.69 -3.06 5.17
C PHE A 79 40.56 -2.62 3.99
N SER A 80 40.86 -3.57 3.10
CA SER A 80 41.34 -3.29 1.75
C SER A 80 40.16 -3.29 0.80
N VAL A 81 40.01 -2.22 0.02
CA VAL A 81 38.95 -2.07 -0.97
C VAL A 81 39.56 -1.94 -2.35
N VAL A 82 39.02 -2.65 -3.33
CA VAL A 82 39.36 -2.53 -4.75
C VAL A 82 38.09 -2.34 -5.56
N ARG A 83 37.99 -1.20 -6.26
CA ARG A 83 36.85 -0.82 -7.07
C ARG A 83 37.29 -0.52 -8.50
N ARG A 84 36.74 -1.25 -9.48
CA ARG A 84 36.99 -0.94 -10.91
C ARG A 84 36.47 0.44 -11.26
N ALA A 85 37.25 1.23 -12.00
CA ALA A 85 36.94 2.61 -12.35
C ALA A 85 35.92 2.72 -13.50
N VAL A 86 34.75 2.11 -13.31
CA VAL A 86 33.64 2.10 -14.26
C VAL A 86 32.39 2.74 -13.63
N ALA A 87 31.57 3.40 -14.45
CA ALA A 87 30.36 4.10 -13.99
C ALA A 87 29.14 3.18 -13.77
N THR A 88 29.28 1.86 -13.98
CA THR A 88 28.17 0.91 -13.92
C THR A 88 27.74 0.61 -12.49
N ALA A 89 26.45 0.79 -12.17
CA ALA A 89 25.87 0.55 -10.85
C ALA A 89 26.07 -0.88 -10.30
N GLY A 90 26.10 -1.88 -11.20
CA GLY A 90 26.34 -3.30 -10.87
C GLY A 90 27.82 -3.70 -10.84
N ALA A 91 28.75 -2.76 -11.02
CA ALA A 91 30.18 -3.06 -10.97
C ALA A 91 30.55 -3.63 -9.60
N ARG A 92 31.29 -4.74 -9.60
CA ARG A 92 31.72 -5.41 -8.37
C ARG A 92 32.85 -4.66 -7.69
N VAL A 93 32.72 -4.51 -6.38
CA VAL A 93 33.70 -3.98 -5.44
C VAL A 93 34.20 -5.15 -4.61
N ASP A 94 35.51 -5.35 -4.62
CA ASP A 94 36.18 -6.35 -3.79
C ASP A 94 36.61 -5.69 -2.49
N VAL A 95 36.23 -6.29 -1.37
CA VAL A 95 36.56 -5.82 -0.02
C VAL A 95 37.17 -6.98 0.76
N ALA A 96 38.28 -6.76 1.45
CA ALA A 96 38.94 -7.76 2.29
C ALA A 96 39.23 -7.17 3.68
N GLY A 97 38.91 -7.91 4.74
CA GLY A 97 39.10 -7.51 6.14
C GLY A 97 38.42 -8.51 7.08
N ARG A 98 38.79 -8.54 8.37
CA ARG A 98 38.27 -9.53 9.35
C ARG A 98 38.39 -11.01 8.90
N ASP A 99 39.48 -11.38 8.23
CA ASP A 99 39.65 -12.72 7.62
C ASP A 99 38.52 -13.13 6.65
N GLN A 100 37.78 -12.14 6.13
CA GLN A 100 36.68 -12.32 5.19
C GLN A 100 36.93 -11.51 3.92
N THR A 101 36.30 -11.96 2.84
CA THR A 101 36.33 -11.28 1.54
C THR A 101 34.91 -11.14 1.02
N TRP A 102 34.54 -9.94 0.58
CA TRP A 102 33.25 -9.64 -0.02
C TRP A 102 33.44 -9.19 -1.46
N ARG A 103 32.53 -9.62 -2.34
CA ARG A 103 32.44 -9.17 -3.74
C ARG A 103 31.05 -8.60 -4.00
N LEU A 104 30.89 -7.30 -3.72
CA LEU A 104 29.59 -6.63 -3.63
C LEU A 104 29.30 -5.80 -4.88
N PRO A 105 28.06 -5.76 -5.41
CA PRO A 105 27.69 -4.74 -6.40
C PRO A 105 27.82 -3.33 -5.80
N ALA A 106 28.24 -2.34 -6.58
CA ALA A 106 28.47 -0.99 -6.06
C ALA A 106 27.21 -0.35 -5.46
N THR A 107 26.13 -0.25 -6.24
CA THR A 107 24.89 0.45 -5.81
C THR A 107 23.59 -0.28 -6.15
N SER A 108 23.58 -1.20 -7.12
CA SER A 108 22.37 -1.95 -7.51
C SER A 108 22.63 -3.44 -7.48
N ALA A 109 21.74 -4.17 -6.79
CA ALA A 109 21.71 -5.62 -6.73
C ALA A 109 20.26 -6.09 -6.95
N ALA A 110 20.07 -7.15 -7.76
CA ALA A 110 18.77 -7.80 -7.92
C ALA A 110 18.40 -8.57 -6.63
N ASP A 111 19.39 -9.21 -6.02
CA ASP A 111 19.33 -9.84 -4.70
C ASP A 111 20.69 -9.64 -3.99
N GLY A 112 20.67 -9.26 -2.71
CA GLY A 112 21.86 -9.19 -1.84
C GLY A 112 22.34 -7.78 -1.45
N GLU A 113 23.34 -7.74 -0.58
CA GLU A 113 23.94 -6.51 -0.05
C GLU A 113 24.82 -5.80 -1.11
N THR A 114 24.65 -4.49 -1.26
CA THR A 114 25.50 -3.64 -2.11
C THR A 114 26.63 -3.00 -1.29
N TYR A 115 27.73 -2.59 -1.91
CA TYR A 115 28.84 -1.91 -1.24
C TYR A 115 28.41 -0.65 -0.46
N VAL A 116 27.53 0.17 -1.01
CA VAL A 116 26.98 1.35 -0.31
C VAL A 116 26.20 0.98 0.96
N ASN A 117 25.37 -0.06 0.90
CA ASN A 117 24.64 -0.58 2.07
C ASN A 117 25.57 -1.26 3.08
N TRP A 118 26.60 -1.96 2.60
CA TRP A 118 27.63 -2.54 3.44
C TRP A 118 28.38 -1.46 4.22
N LEU A 119 28.76 -0.34 3.57
CA LEU A 119 29.38 0.81 4.25
C LEU A 119 28.49 1.39 5.35
N LEU A 120 27.19 1.58 5.08
CA LEU A 120 26.23 2.02 6.10
C LEU A 120 26.22 1.08 7.31
N ARG A 121 26.17 -0.23 7.06
CA ARG A 121 26.15 -1.24 8.13
C ARG A 121 27.46 -1.27 8.92
N GLN A 122 28.62 -1.19 8.26
CA GLN A 122 29.91 -1.19 8.96
C GLN A 122 30.11 0.05 9.83
N LEU A 123 29.54 1.19 9.43
CA LEU A 123 29.60 2.44 10.18
C LEU A 123 28.42 2.63 11.16
N ASP A 124 27.54 1.63 11.26
CA ASP A 124 26.31 1.69 12.06
C ASP A 124 25.48 2.97 11.78
N LEU A 125 25.39 3.34 10.50
CA LEU A 125 24.62 4.49 10.02
C LEU A 125 23.18 4.07 9.67
N PRO A 126 22.16 4.78 10.19
CA PRO A 126 20.77 4.45 9.91
C PRO A 126 20.41 4.49 8.41
N ARG A 127 19.84 3.40 7.90
CA ARG A 127 19.23 3.35 6.57
C ARG A 127 17.72 3.55 6.71
N ILE A 128 17.27 4.80 6.56
CA ILE A 128 15.86 5.18 6.72
C ILE A 128 15.29 5.62 5.37
N ASP A 129 14.09 5.16 5.05
CA ASP A 129 13.34 5.60 3.88
C ASP A 129 12.67 6.93 4.17
N VAL A 130 12.91 7.91 3.29
CA VAL A 130 12.42 9.28 3.44
C VAL A 130 11.61 9.69 2.21
N PRO A 131 10.55 10.50 2.37
CA PRO A 131 9.74 11.00 1.26
C PRO A 131 10.60 11.70 0.19
N SER A 132 10.43 11.31 -1.08
CA SER A 132 11.08 11.96 -2.22
C SER A 132 10.56 13.37 -2.47
N ALA A 133 9.31 13.67 -2.06
CA ALA A 133 8.73 15.00 -2.09
C ALA A 133 7.98 15.28 -0.77
N PRO A 134 8.64 15.84 0.26
CA PRO A 134 8.06 16.02 1.61
C PRO A 134 6.81 16.89 1.65
N THR A 135 6.54 17.67 0.60
CA THR A 135 5.32 18.49 0.47
C THR A 135 4.12 17.74 -0.12
N LYS A 136 4.30 16.49 -0.56
CA LYS A 136 3.26 15.63 -1.14
C LYS A 136 3.07 14.38 -0.26
N PRO A 137 1.89 14.19 0.37
CA PRO A 137 1.63 13.05 1.24
C PRO A 137 1.86 11.68 0.58
N ASP A 138 1.52 11.55 -0.71
CA ASP A 138 1.61 10.30 -1.47
C ASP A 138 2.91 10.15 -2.27
N SER A 139 3.99 10.84 -1.87
CA SER A 139 5.25 10.73 -2.61
C SER A 139 5.97 9.41 -2.34
N ASP A 140 6.59 8.85 -3.39
CA ASP A 140 7.45 7.68 -3.26
C ASP A 140 8.54 7.92 -2.21
N THR A 141 8.91 6.90 -1.46
CA THR A 141 10.02 6.98 -0.51
C THR A 141 11.33 6.58 -1.17
N THR A 142 12.44 7.13 -0.67
CA THR A 142 13.78 6.78 -1.11
C THR A 142 14.69 6.58 0.10
N PRO A 143 15.55 5.56 0.14
CA PRO A 143 16.45 5.33 1.27
C PRO A 143 17.52 6.42 1.36
N VAL A 144 17.88 6.82 2.58
CA VAL A 144 19.12 7.57 2.84
C VAL A 144 20.31 6.63 2.64
N SER A 145 21.29 7.06 1.84
CA SER A 145 22.48 6.31 1.47
C SER A 145 23.74 6.86 2.13
N ILE A 146 24.85 6.11 2.10
CA ILE A 146 26.15 6.59 2.62
C ILE A 146 26.59 7.91 1.97
N ASN A 147 26.24 8.09 0.70
CA ASN A 147 26.60 9.29 -0.06
C ASN A 147 25.85 10.53 0.43
N ASP A 148 24.66 10.36 1.02
CA ASP A 148 23.90 11.45 1.61
C ASP A 148 24.55 11.92 2.92
N TYR A 149 25.09 10.99 3.73
CA TYR A 149 25.90 11.34 4.90
C TYR A 149 27.17 12.08 4.50
N PHE A 150 27.86 11.61 3.46
CA PHE A 150 29.07 12.26 2.95
C PHE A 150 28.85 13.66 2.37
N LEU A 151 27.60 14.12 2.16
CA LEU A 151 27.35 15.53 1.80
C LEU A 151 27.90 16.49 2.86
N TYR A 152 27.94 16.08 4.12
CA TYR A 152 28.50 16.85 5.23
C TYR A 152 30.03 16.73 5.36
N SER A 153 30.63 15.78 4.63
CA SER A 153 32.07 15.44 4.67
C SER A 153 32.85 15.94 3.46
N TYR A 154 32.19 16.49 2.44
CA TYR A 154 32.86 16.93 1.21
C TYR A 154 32.47 18.35 0.85
N LEU A 155 33.44 19.26 0.94
CA LEU A 155 33.35 20.62 0.43
C LEU A 155 34.02 20.68 -0.94
N HIS A 156 33.19 20.62 -1.99
CA HIS A 156 33.66 20.71 -3.37
C HIS A 156 34.07 22.14 -3.73
N GLN A 157 35.11 22.28 -4.56
CA GLN A 157 35.61 23.55 -5.07
C GLN A 157 34.50 24.43 -5.65
N ASP A 158 33.66 23.87 -6.53
CA ASP A 158 32.54 24.60 -7.16
C ASP A 158 31.39 24.95 -6.18
N GLU A 159 31.33 24.29 -5.03
CA GLU A 159 30.29 24.50 -4.01
C GLU A 159 30.77 25.46 -2.89
N LEU A 160 32.08 25.52 -2.61
CA LEU A 160 32.65 26.15 -1.42
C LEU A 160 32.24 27.61 -1.21
N GLY A 161 32.16 28.40 -2.28
CA GLY A 161 31.73 29.81 -2.24
C GLY A 161 30.23 30.05 -2.50
N PHE A 162 29.46 29.02 -2.86
CA PHE A 162 28.12 29.23 -3.44
C PHE A 162 27.04 28.29 -2.92
N SER A 163 27.40 27.13 -2.38
CA SER A 163 26.49 26.10 -1.87
C SER A 163 26.96 25.48 -0.57
N VAL A 164 26.06 25.37 0.40
CA VAL A 164 26.20 24.54 1.59
C VAL A 164 25.67 23.13 1.29
N PHE A 165 26.53 22.10 1.33
CA PHE A 165 26.17 20.68 1.22
C PHE A 165 25.17 20.35 0.10
N GLY A 166 25.35 20.97 -1.08
CA GLY A 166 24.47 20.79 -2.23
C GLY A 166 23.04 21.34 -2.09
N HIS A 167 22.75 22.28 -1.18
CA HIS A 167 21.38 22.79 -0.94
C HIS A 167 20.70 23.44 -2.15
N ARG A 168 21.44 23.78 -3.20
CA ARG A 168 20.90 24.32 -4.45
C ARG A 168 20.31 23.24 -5.36
N ASP A 169 20.74 21.99 -5.20
CA ASP A 169 20.15 20.84 -5.90
C ASP A 169 18.93 20.35 -5.11
N ALA A 170 17.77 20.27 -5.77
CA ALA A 170 16.52 19.93 -5.09
C ALA A 170 16.55 18.56 -4.40
N PHE A 171 17.16 17.55 -5.04
CA PHE A 171 17.23 16.19 -4.51
C PHE A 171 18.23 16.09 -3.36
N LYS A 172 19.44 16.64 -3.53
CA LYS A 172 20.44 16.71 -2.44
C LYS A 172 19.91 17.53 -1.26
N ASN A 173 19.17 18.62 -1.51
CA ASN A 173 18.63 19.47 -0.46
C ASN A 173 17.58 18.76 0.40
N ILE A 174 16.78 17.86 -0.18
CA ILE A 174 15.86 17.02 0.58
C ILE A 174 16.66 16.04 1.45
N LYS A 175 17.60 15.31 0.84
CA LYS A 175 18.42 14.29 1.53
C LYS A 175 19.29 14.87 2.63
N ARG A 176 19.98 16.00 2.41
CA ARG A 176 20.80 16.66 3.44
C ARG A 176 19.95 17.04 4.66
N ARG A 177 18.70 17.50 4.45
CA ARG A 177 17.82 17.88 5.57
C ARG A 177 17.43 16.66 6.38
N TYR A 178 17.14 15.54 5.74
CA TYR A 178 16.89 14.28 6.45
C TYR A 178 18.14 13.75 7.15
N VAL A 179 19.31 13.80 6.53
CA VAL A 179 20.57 13.42 7.18
C VAL A 179 20.84 14.29 8.41
N PHE A 180 20.62 15.61 8.33
CA PHE A 180 20.70 16.48 9.50
C PHE A 180 19.72 16.01 10.58
N GLN A 181 18.46 15.81 10.22
CA GLN A 181 17.45 15.40 11.18
C GLN A 181 17.78 14.04 11.82
N ILE A 182 18.29 13.07 11.06
CA ILE A 182 18.72 11.77 11.58
C ILE A 182 19.93 11.94 12.51
N THR A 183 20.95 12.67 12.09
CA THR A 183 22.20 12.88 12.84
C THR A 183 21.95 13.59 14.18
N TYR A 184 21.03 14.55 14.21
CA TYR A 184 20.70 15.36 15.38
C TYR A 184 19.47 14.85 16.16
N GLY A 185 18.85 13.71 15.76
CA GLY A 185 17.68 13.15 16.44
C GLY A 185 16.39 13.95 16.28
N LEU A 186 16.24 14.72 15.19
CA LEU A 186 15.05 15.49 14.85
C LEU A 186 14.11 14.77 13.86
N TYR A 187 14.56 13.69 13.22
CA TYR A 187 13.72 12.94 12.29
C TYR A 187 12.97 11.87 13.07
N ASP A 188 11.67 12.09 13.27
CA ASP A 188 10.82 11.05 13.83
C ASP A 188 9.51 10.93 13.03
N PHE A 189 9.55 10.05 12.04
CA PHE A 189 8.35 9.60 11.31
C PHE A 189 7.33 8.93 12.25
N ASN A 190 7.79 8.32 13.34
CA ASN A 190 6.94 7.60 14.28
C ASN A 190 6.07 8.58 15.08
N THR A 191 6.59 9.74 15.51
CA THR A 191 5.78 10.76 16.21
C THR A 191 4.55 11.20 15.40
N ALA A 192 4.69 11.43 14.08
CA ALA A 192 3.56 11.85 13.25
C ALA A 192 2.50 10.75 13.09
N GLN A 193 2.94 9.49 12.92
CA GLN A 193 2.04 8.34 12.86
C GLN A 193 1.35 8.07 14.20
N ILE A 194 2.10 8.14 15.31
CA ILE A 194 1.57 7.99 16.67
C ILE A 194 0.51 9.07 16.93
N GLN A 195 0.76 10.32 16.54
CA GLN A 195 -0.21 11.40 16.70
C GLN A 195 -1.49 11.19 15.89
N GLU A 196 -1.39 10.71 14.65
CA GLU A 196 -2.57 10.41 13.83
C GLU A 196 -3.36 9.23 14.40
N ARG A 197 -2.66 8.15 14.77
CA ARG A 197 -3.27 6.99 15.41
C ARG A 197 -3.97 7.35 16.71
N LEU A 198 -3.36 8.22 17.52
CA LEU A 198 -3.95 8.73 18.75
C LEU A 198 -5.25 9.51 18.47
N ARG A 199 -5.31 10.31 17.40
CA ARG A 199 -6.55 11.01 17.00
C ARG A 199 -7.64 10.05 16.57
N GLU A 200 -7.31 9.03 15.78
CA GLU A 200 -8.26 7.98 15.38
C GLU A 200 -8.87 7.29 16.60
N VAL A 201 -8.01 6.81 17.51
CA VAL A 201 -8.41 6.11 18.74
C VAL A 201 -9.27 7.01 19.62
N GLN A 202 -8.88 8.28 19.81
CA GLN A 202 -9.66 9.25 20.58
C GLN A 202 -11.01 9.58 19.95
N SER A 203 -11.10 9.63 18.61
CA SER A 203 -12.36 9.83 17.90
C SER A 203 -13.31 8.65 18.16
N ARG A 204 -12.79 7.43 18.03
CA ARG A 204 -13.56 6.20 18.22
C ARG A 204 -14.02 6.01 19.67
N LEU A 205 -13.17 6.35 20.65
CA LEU A 205 -13.56 6.37 22.06
C LEU A 205 -14.71 7.35 22.33
N ARG A 206 -14.64 8.58 21.78
CA ARG A 206 -15.72 9.57 21.93
C ARG A 206 -17.05 9.06 21.37
N GLU A 207 -17.02 8.41 20.21
CA GLU A 207 -18.20 7.79 19.61
C GLU A 207 -18.81 6.70 20.51
N LEU A 208 -17.98 5.79 21.03
CA LEU A 208 -18.43 4.72 21.92
C LEU A 208 -18.99 5.26 23.24
N HIS A 209 -18.34 6.25 23.86
CA HIS A 209 -18.82 6.89 25.09
C HIS A 209 -20.15 7.62 24.87
N SER A 210 -20.27 8.39 23.79
CA SER A 210 -21.53 9.08 23.46
C SER A 210 -22.67 8.09 23.22
N ARG A 211 -22.40 6.96 22.55
CA ARG A 211 -23.39 5.90 22.34
C ARG A 211 -23.82 5.26 23.66
N ARG A 212 -22.91 5.08 24.60
CA ARG A 212 -23.21 4.58 25.95
C ARG A 212 -24.05 5.59 26.75
N GLU A 213 -23.68 6.87 26.76
CA GLU A 213 -24.46 7.91 27.46
C GLU A 213 -25.90 8.00 26.93
N LEU A 214 -26.07 7.92 25.60
CA LEU A 214 -27.40 7.86 24.98
C LEU A 214 -28.18 6.60 25.38
N PHE A 215 -27.49 5.47 25.51
CA PHE A 215 -28.09 4.22 25.96
C PHE A 215 -28.51 4.31 27.43
N GLU A 216 -27.62 4.73 28.34
CA GLU A 216 -27.92 4.92 29.76
C GLU A 216 -29.11 5.87 29.95
N ALA A 217 -29.13 7.01 29.25
CA ALA A 217 -30.22 7.97 29.31
C ALA A 217 -31.57 7.43 28.78
N PHE A 218 -31.57 6.45 27.86
CA PHE A 218 -32.79 5.84 27.34
C PHE A 218 -33.42 4.85 28.34
N PHE A 219 -32.60 4.19 29.16
CA PHE A 219 -33.06 3.16 30.10
C PHE A 219 -33.20 3.65 31.55
N ASP A 220 -32.64 4.82 31.88
CA ASP A 220 -32.77 5.44 33.18
C ASP A 220 -34.26 5.69 33.54
N GLY A 221 -34.71 5.12 34.66
CA GLY A 221 -36.10 5.19 35.12
C GLY A 221 -37.09 4.23 34.45
N THR A 222 -36.63 3.22 33.69
CA THR A 222 -37.49 2.17 33.10
C THR A 222 -37.45 0.87 33.91
N ALA A 223 -38.47 0.01 33.84
CA ALA A 223 -38.52 -1.28 34.55
C ALA A 223 -37.45 -2.33 34.11
N LEU A 224 -36.54 -1.94 33.22
CA LEU A 224 -35.54 -2.77 32.54
C LEU A 224 -34.11 -2.46 33.03
N GLU A 225 -33.96 -1.99 34.27
CA GLU A 225 -32.71 -1.43 34.80
C GLU A 225 -31.52 -2.41 34.84
N SER A 226 -31.76 -3.72 34.78
CA SER A 226 -30.68 -4.71 34.86
C SER A 226 -30.90 -5.90 33.92
N ARG A 227 -29.81 -6.37 33.30
CA ARG A 227 -29.82 -7.61 32.52
C ARG A 227 -30.46 -8.77 33.29
N ALA A 228 -30.15 -8.89 34.58
CA ALA A 228 -30.68 -9.93 35.45
C ALA A 228 -32.19 -9.82 35.69
N SER A 229 -32.79 -8.62 35.67
CA SER A 229 -34.25 -8.47 35.77
C SER A 229 -34.93 -8.87 34.47
N ILE A 230 -34.35 -8.51 33.31
CA ILE A 230 -34.86 -8.88 31.98
C ILE A 230 -34.80 -10.40 31.77
N GLU A 231 -33.68 -11.04 32.15
CA GLU A 231 -33.53 -12.50 32.06
C GLU A 231 -34.51 -13.23 32.98
N ARG A 232 -34.78 -12.70 34.18
CA ARG A 232 -35.78 -13.25 35.11
C ARG A 232 -37.20 -13.12 34.56
N GLU A 233 -37.56 -11.93 34.07
CA GLU A 233 -38.88 -11.70 33.46
C GLU A 233 -39.08 -12.58 32.21
N LEU A 234 -38.03 -12.76 31.40
CA LEU A 234 -38.06 -13.66 30.24
C LEU A 234 -38.30 -15.11 30.67
N ALA A 235 -37.67 -15.56 31.76
CA ALA A 235 -37.89 -16.89 32.32
C ALA A 235 -39.33 -17.06 32.83
N GLU A 236 -39.89 -16.06 33.52
CA GLU A 236 -41.28 -16.04 33.99
C GLU A 236 -42.28 -16.07 32.82
N VAL A 237 -42.07 -15.24 31.80
CA VAL A 237 -42.89 -15.20 30.58
C VAL A 237 -42.85 -16.52 29.84
N ASN A 238 -41.67 -17.15 29.70
CA ASN A 238 -41.53 -18.45 29.04
C ASN A 238 -42.20 -19.57 29.86
N ALA A 239 -42.12 -19.54 31.19
CA ALA A 239 -42.83 -20.48 32.06
C ALA A 239 -44.36 -20.31 31.92
N GLY A 240 -44.86 -19.07 31.88
CA GLY A 240 -46.27 -18.77 31.62
C GLY A 240 -46.73 -19.24 30.23
N LEU A 241 -45.86 -19.11 29.22
CA LEU A 241 -46.09 -19.63 27.87
C LEU A 241 -46.27 -21.16 27.88
N GLY A 242 -45.40 -21.88 28.59
CA GLY A 242 -45.52 -23.33 28.76
C GLY A 242 -46.81 -23.75 29.48
N GLN A 243 -47.25 -22.99 30.49
CA GLN A 243 -48.52 -23.23 31.17
C GLN A 243 -49.73 -23.00 30.24
N VAL A 244 -49.72 -21.92 29.46
CA VAL A 244 -50.79 -21.61 28.50
C VAL A 244 -50.85 -22.64 27.38
N GLU A 245 -49.70 -23.11 26.89
CA GLU A 245 -49.64 -24.17 25.88
C GLU A 245 -50.14 -25.51 26.42
N THR A 246 -49.81 -25.85 27.66
CA THR A 246 -50.33 -27.05 28.34
C THR A 246 -51.85 -26.95 28.53
N ALA A 247 -52.35 -25.80 29.00
CA ALA A 247 -53.78 -25.55 29.16
C ALA A 247 -54.55 -25.57 27.83
N ALA A 248 -53.93 -25.12 26.73
CA ALA A 248 -54.51 -25.21 25.40
C ALA A 248 -54.63 -26.67 24.90
N VAL A 249 -53.62 -27.50 25.19
CA VAL A 249 -53.65 -28.94 24.89
C VAL A 249 -54.70 -29.65 25.74
N GLU A 250 -54.80 -29.34 27.03
CA GLU A 250 -55.84 -29.88 27.93
C GLU A 250 -57.25 -29.48 27.51
N LEU A 251 -57.45 -28.22 27.09
CA LEU A 251 -58.73 -27.75 26.54
C LEU A 251 -59.14 -28.51 25.28
N ALA A 252 -58.16 -28.87 24.43
CA ALA A 252 -58.38 -29.67 23.23
C ALA A 252 -58.62 -31.16 23.53
N SER A 253 -58.30 -31.62 24.76
CA SER A 253 -58.33 -33.03 25.16
C SER A 253 -59.58 -33.44 25.97
N MET A 254 -60.48 -32.51 26.31
CA MET A 254 -61.68 -32.84 27.10
C MET A 254 -62.72 -33.64 26.29
N PRO A 255 -63.26 -34.75 26.82
CA PRO A 255 -64.20 -35.60 26.09
C PRO A 255 -65.54 -34.89 25.85
N HIS A 256 -65.96 -34.84 24.59
CA HIS A 256 -67.28 -34.36 24.17
C HIS A 256 -68.36 -35.41 24.53
N GLU A 257 -69.32 -35.05 25.39
CA GLU A 257 -70.66 -35.66 25.33
C GLU A 257 -71.37 -35.07 24.11
N ALA A 258 -71.11 -35.68 22.95
CA ALA A 258 -71.73 -35.30 21.70
C ALA A 258 -73.22 -35.65 21.73
N ALA A 259 -74.08 -34.66 21.47
CA ALA A 259 -75.27 -34.95 20.68
C ALA A 259 -74.77 -35.69 19.43
N ASP A 260 -75.36 -36.85 19.13
CA ASP A 260 -74.93 -37.84 18.15
C ASP A 260 -74.68 -37.22 16.76
N THR A 261 -73.49 -36.63 16.57
CA THR A 261 -73.03 -35.87 15.39
C THR A 261 -71.77 -36.50 14.79
N ALA A 262 -71.26 -37.58 15.40
CA ALA A 262 -70.10 -38.33 14.95
C ALA A 262 -70.29 -38.83 13.52
N ASP A 263 -71.48 -39.31 13.19
CA ASP A 263 -71.84 -39.70 11.83
C ASP A 263 -71.80 -38.50 10.88
N LEU A 264 -72.36 -37.34 11.26
CA LEU A 264 -72.37 -36.16 10.40
C LEU A 264 -70.96 -35.61 10.15
N GLN A 265 -70.09 -35.63 11.17
CA GLN A 265 -68.68 -35.24 11.06
C GLN A 265 -67.87 -36.24 10.21
N ALA A 266 -68.11 -37.53 10.37
CA ALA A 266 -67.50 -38.56 9.53
C ALA A 266 -67.92 -38.41 8.05
N HIS A 267 -69.19 -38.08 7.82
CA HIS A 267 -69.72 -37.75 6.49
C HIS A 267 -69.07 -36.50 5.90
N ILE A 268 -68.94 -35.41 6.67
CA ILE A 268 -68.24 -34.19 6.21
C ILE A 268 -66.80 -34.52 5.82
N LEU A 269 -66.07 -35.27 6.64
CA LEU A 269 -64.68 -35.67 6.35
C LEU A 269 -64.58 -36.55 5.09
N GLU A 270 -65.55 -37.43 4.84
CA GLU A 270 -65.58 -38.25 3.61
C GLU A 270 -65.87 -37.39 2.37
N VAL A 271 -66.80 -36.43 2.47
CA VAL A 271 -67.10 -35.47 1.39
C VAL A 271 -65.90 -34.55 1.12
N GLU A 272 -65.18 -34.10 2.14
CA GLU A 272 -63.93 -33.34 2.01
C GLU A 272 -62.82 -34.17 1.37
N ARG A 273 -62.67 -35.44 1.75
CA ARG A 273 -61.74 -36.36 1.09
C ARG A 273 -62.10 -36.55 -0.38
N ARG A 274 -63.39 -36.67 -0.71
CA ARG A 274 -63.86 -36.73 -2.10
C ARG A 274 -63.55 -35.45 -2.86
N ALA A 275 -63.77 -34.28 -2.26
CA ALA A 275 -63.41 -32.98 -2.83
C ALA A 275 -61.89 -32.86 -3.08
N GLY A 276 -61.07 -33.29 -2.12
CA GLY A 276 -59.61 -33.30 -2.25
C GLY A 276 -59.13 -34.23 -3.36
N ARG A 277 -59.74 -35.42 -3.51
CA ARG A 277 -59.46 -36.33 -4.64
C ARG A 277 -59.83 -35.71 -5.98
N LEU A 278 -60.97 -35.03 -6.07
CA LEU A 278 -61.40 -34.33 -7.29
C LEU A 278 -60.47 -33.15 -7.61
N GLN A 279 -60.05 -32.37 -6.62
CA GLN A 279 -59.09 -31.27 -6.81
C GLN A 279 -57.73 -31.79 -7.28
N ALA A 280 -57.24 -32.90 -6.72
CA ALA A 280 -56.00 -33.54 -7.17
C ALA A 280 -56.14 -34.07 -8.62
N ALA A 281 -57.29 -34.66 -8.97
CA ALA A 281 -57.58 -35.11 -10.32
C ALA A 281 -57.67 -33.94 -11.33
N ILE A 282 -58.31 -32.84 -10.95
CA ILE A 282 -58.36 -31.59 -11.72
C ILE A 282 -56.94 -31.06 -11.96
N GLY A 283 -56.11 -31.00 -10.92
CA GLY A 283 -54.72 -30.55 -11.04
C GLY A 283 -53.90 -31.45 -11.97
N ALA A 284 -54.08 -32.76 -11.88
CA ALA A 284 -53.41 -33.72 -12.76
C ALA A 284 -53.86 -33.57 -14.23
N GLU A 285 -55.16 -33.39 -14.48
CA GLU A 285 -55.69 -33.17 -15.83
C GLU A 285 -55.29 -31.81 -16.41
N GLN A 286 -55.25 -30.75 -15.60
CA GLN A 286 -54.72 -29.45 -16.02
C GLN A 286 -53.24 -29.51 -16.40
N GLN A 287 -52.43 -30.24 -15.62
CA GLN A 287 -51.02 -30.43 -15.96
C GLN A 287 -50.85 -31.26 -17.23
N ALA A 288 -51.67 -32.31 -17.42
CA ALA A 288 -51.65 -33.10 -18.64
C ALA A 288 -52.03 -32.27 -19.87
N LEU A 289 -53.05 -31.40 -19.76
CA LEU A 289 -53.43 -30.46 -20.82
C LEU A 289 -52.34 -29.43 -21.12
N SER A 290 -51.66 -28.91 -20.09
CA SER A 290 -50.52 -28.00 -20.29
C SER A 290 -49.40 -28.68 -21.07
N ASN A 291 -49.00 -29.90 -20.67
CA ASN A 291 -47.95 -30.65 -21.35
C ASN A 291 -48.34 -30.98 -22.80
N LEU A 292 -49.63 -31.27 -23.05
CA LEU A 292 -50.14 -31.54 -24.38
C LEU A 292 -50.18 -30.27 -25.24
N GLY A 293 -50.53 -29.13 -24.67
CA GLY A 293 -50.45 -27.82 -25.32
C GLY A 293 -49.01 -27.48 -25.74
N ASP A 294 -48.03 -27.76 -24.88
CA ASP A 294 -46.60 -27.60 -25.22
C ASP A 294 -46.20 -28.51 -26.39
N LEU A 295 -46.65 -29.76 -26.41
CA LEU A 295 -46.41 -30.70 -27.51
C LEU A 295 -47.04 -30.21 -28.82
N ILE A 296 -48.30 -29.75 -28.79
CA ILE A 296 -49.00 -29.17 -29.94
C ILE A 296 -48.20 -28.00 -30.51
N ASN A 297 -47.77 -27.06 -29.66
CA ASN A 297 -46.97 -25.91 -30.07
C ASN A 297 -45.63 -26.34 -30.71
N GLN A 298 -44.99 -27.38 -30.19
CA GLN A 298 -43.75 -27.93 -30.76
C GLN A 298 -43.98 -28.54 -32.15
N LEU A 299 -45.04 -29.33 -32.31
CA LEU A 299 -45.42 -29.95 -33.58
C LEU A 299 -45.81 -28.90 -34.63
N GLU A 300 -46.55 -27.85 -34.25
CA GLU A 300 -46.87 -26.71 -35.13
C GLU A 300 -45.61 -25.98 -35.58
N ALA A 301 -44.69 -25.72 -34.66
CA ALA A 301 -43.40 -25.09 -34.98
C ALA A 301 -42.55 -25.96 -35.93
N GLN A 302 -42.55 -27.28 -35.74
CA GLN A 302 -41.88 -28.24 -36.61
C GLN A 302 -42.52 -28.28 -37.99
N SER A 303 -43.85 -28.38 -38.08
CA SER A 303 -44.60 -28.31 -39.34
C SER A 303 -44.32 -27.00 -40.08
N GLY A 304 -44.28 -25.86 -39.37
CA GLY A 304 -43.91 -24.57 -39.95
C GLY A 304 -42.47 -24.53 -40.47
N LYS A 305 -41.51 -25.17 -39.79
CA LYS A 305 -40.12 -25.30 -40.28
C LYS A 305 -40.02 -26.19 -41.51
N LEU A 306 -40.73 -27.32 -41.53
CA LEU A 306 -40.78 -28.22 -42.68
C LEU A 306 -41.41 -27.51 -43.89
N THR A 307 -42.53 -26.81 -43.68
CA THR A 307 -43.19 -25.99 -44.71
C THR A 307 -42.24 -24.96 -45.31
N ARG A 308 -41.54 -24.19 -44.46
CA ARG A 308 -40.53 -23.22 -44.94
C ARG A 308 -39.41 -23.91 -45.71
N SER A 309 -38.96 -25.08 -45.28
CA SER A 309 -37.88 -25.84 -45.94
C SER A 309 -38.33 -26.39 -47.30
N ILE A 310 -39.57 -26.86 -47.41
CA ILE A 310 -40.18 -27.31 -48.67
C ILE A 310 -40.33 -26.14 -49.65
N VAL A 311 -40.81 -24.98 -49.17
CA VAL A 311 -40.97 -23.77 -49.99
C VAL A 311 -39.61 -23.22 -50.44
N ALA A 312 -38.63 -23.13 -49.53
CA ALA A 312 -37.28 -22.70 -49.85
C ALA A 312 -36.63 -23.63 -50.88
N GLY A 313 -36.80 -24.94 -50.74
CA GLY A 313 -36.34 -25.94 -51.71
C GLY A 313 -36.96 -25.76 -53.11
N LYS A 314 -38.17 -25.22 -53.22
CA LYS A 314 -38.83 -24.92 -54.51
C LYS A 314 -38.27 -23.67 -55.19
N HIS A 315 -37.84 -22.67 -54.43
CA HIS A 315 -37.41 -21.36 -54.96
C HIS A 315 -35.89 -21.23 -55.10
N LEU A 316 -35.09 -22.05 -54.41
CA LEU A 316 -33.63 -21.97 -54.43
C LEU A 316 -32.96 -22.90 -55.44
N THR A 317 -33.71 -23.78 -56.12
CA THR A 317 -33.19 -24.69 -57.17
C THR A 317 -33.00 -24.03 -58.54
N ASP A 318 -33.61 -22.86 -58.78
CA ASP A 318 -33.57 -22.15 -60.08
C ASP A 318 -32.77 -20.84 -60.02
N LEU A 319 -31.69 -20.80 -59.24
CA LEU A 319 -30.78 -19.64 -59.18
C LEU A 319 -29.64 -19.81 -60.21
N GLU A 320 -29.73 -19.07 -61.31
CA GLU A 320 -28.66 -18.97 -62.30
C GLU A 320 -27.61 -17.94 -61.85
N PHE A 321 -26.39 -18.40 -61.58
CA PHE A 321 -25.27 -17.50 -61.24
C PHE A 321 -24.63 -16.99 -62.53
N VAL A 322 -24.87 -15.73 -62.88
CA VAL A 322 -24.25 -15.07 -64.05
C VAL A 322 -22.84 -14.57 -63.74
N VAL A 323 -22.55 -14.30 -62.45
CA VAL A 323 -21.28 -13.78 -61.97
C VAL A 323 -20.79 -14.60 -60.78
N CYS A 324 -19.48 -14.86 -60.70
CA CYS A 324 -18.86 -15.56 -59.60
C CYS A 324 -18.97 -14.71 -58.33
N PRO A 325 -19.71 -15.15 -57.29
CA PRO A 325 -19.91 -14.35 -56.09
C PRO A 325 -18.62 -14.16 -55.27
N ARG A 326 -17.54 -14.91 -55.58
CA ARG A 326 -16.26 -14.78 -54.88
C ARG A 326 -15.35 -13.69 -55.44
N CYS A 327 -15.28 -13.54 -56.76
CA CYS A 327 -14.32 -12.64 -57.41
C CYS A 327 -14.94 -11.65 -58.40
N GLY A 328 -16.25 -11.72 -58.65
CA GLY A 328 -16.98 -10.79 -59.50
C GLY A 328 -16.78 -11.00 -61.00
N THR A 329 -16.14 -12.11 -61.41
CA THR A 329 -15.94 -12.45 -62.83
C THR A 329 -17.18 -13.15 -63.38
N ASP A 330 -17.58 -12.82 -64.61
CA ASP A 330 -18.69 -13.49 -65.30
C ASP A 330 -18.46 -15.00 -65.40
N VAL A 331 -19.49 -15.78 -65.09
CA VAL A 331 -19.47 -17.25 -65.19
C VAL A 331 -20.46 -17.64 -66.25
N GLY A 332 -19.96 -17.92 -67.45
CA GLY A 332 -20.77 -18.41 -68.56
C GLY A 332 -21.21 -19.87 -68.36
N PRO A 333 -22.42 -20.24 -68.80
CA PRO A 333 -22.93 -21.62 -68.70
C PRO A 333 -22.14 -22.62 -69.56
N ASP A 334 -21.35 -22.15 -70.52
CA ASP A 334 -20.42 -22.93 -71.34
C ASP A 334 -19.22 -23.50 -70.56
N ARG A 335 -19.02 -23.07 -69.30
CA ARG A 335 -17.94 -23.57 -68.45
C ARG A 335 -18.07 -25.05 -68.08
N ALA A 336 -19.25 -25.65 -68.19
CA ALA A 336 -19.47 -27.08 -67.99
C ALA A 336 -20.10 -27.73 -69.23
N ALA A 337 -19.51 -28.82 -69.71
CA ALA A 337 -19.97 -29.56 -70.89
C ALA A 337 -20.92 -30.73 -70.57
N GLU A 338 -21.05 -31.09 -69.30
CA GLU A 338 -21.85 -32.20 -68.75
C GLU A 338 -22.80 -31.65 -67.67
N PRO A 339 -23.83 -32.40 -67.17
CA PRO A 339 -24.85 -31.90 -66.22
C PRO A 339 -24.29 -31.72 -64.80
N VAL A 340 -23.16 -31.05 -64.69
CA VAL A 340 -22.50 -30.63 -63.46
C VAL A 340 -22.74 -29.14 -63.23
N CYS A 341 -22.73 -28.70 -61.98
CA CYS A 341 -22.89 -27.28 -61.66
C CYS A 341 -21.74 -26.48 -62.29
N TYR A 342 -22.04 -25.57 -63.20
CA TYR A 342 -21.00 -24.79 -63.91
C TYR A 342 -20.21 -23.82 -63.02
N LEU A 343 -20.62 -23.61 -61.76
CA LEU A 343 -19.88 -22.83 -60.77
C LEU A 343 -18.80 -23.66 -60.04
N CYS A 344 -19.14 -24.82 -59.48
CA CYS A 344 -18.21 -25.67 -58.73
C CYS A 344 -17.67 -26.89 -59.50
N LEU A 345 -18.21 -27.15 -60.69
CA LEU A 345 -17.89 -28.30 -61.57
C LEU A 345 -18.14 -29.66 -60.92
N GLN A 346 -19.05 -29.74 -59.96
CA GLN A 346 -19.49 -30.98 -59.31
C GLN A 346 -20.92 -31.34 -59.73
N GLU A 347 -21.22 -32.64 -59.76
CA GLU A 347 -22.58 -33.13 -60.02
C GLU A 347 -23.53 -32.69 -58.89
N PRO A 348 -24.61 -31.92 -59.18
CA PRO A 348 -25.51 -31.43 -58.16
C PRO A 348 -26.20 -32.61 -57.45
N SER A 349 -25.93 -32.79 -56.16
CA SER A 349 -26.67 -33.73 -55.30
C SER A 349 -27.48 -32.96 -54.26
N LEU A 350 -28.81 -32.94 -54.42
CA LEU A 350 -29.71 -32.43 -53.40
C LEU A 350 -29.76 -33.45 -52.25
N LYS A 351 -29.10 -33.15 -51.12
CA LYS A 351 -29.03 -34.05 -49.97
C LYS A 351 -30.37 -34.31 -49.26
N PHE A 352 -31.44 -33.61 -49.61
CA PHE A 352 -32.80 -33.87 -49.13
C PHE A 352 -33.78 -33.76 -50.30
N SER A 353 -34.53 -34.83 -50.58
CA SER A 353 -35.58 -34.78 -51.60
C SER A 353 -36.84 -34.17 -51.01
N ARG A 354 -37.55 -33.37 -51.83
CA ARG A 354 -38.80 -32.71 -51.45
C ARG A 354 -39.86 -33.72 -50.99
N GLU A 355 -39.87 -34.91 -51.57
CA GLU A 355 -40.78 -36.01 -51.23
C GLU A 355 -40.59 -36.49 -49.79
N ILE A 356 -39.34 -36.59 -49.31
CA ILE A 356 -39.04 -36.96 -47.92
C ILE A 356 -39.57 -35.90 -46.95
N LEU A 357 -39.36 -34.61 -47.27
CA LEU A 357 -39.85 -33.52 -46.42
C LEU A 357 -41.38 -33.45 -46.39
N ILE A 358 -42.06 -33.74 -47.50
CA ILE A 358 -43.53 -33.80 -47.55
C ILE A 358 -44.06 -35.00 -46.75
N ALA A 359 -43.41 -36.16 -46.84
CA ALA A 359 -43.79 -37.33 -46.05
C ALA A 359 -43.62 -37.08 -44.54
N GLU A 360 -42.50 -36.46 -44.15
CA GLU A 360 -42.25 -36.04 -42.77
C GLU A 360 -43.28 -35.02 -42.28
N GLN A 361 -43.64 -34.03 -43.12
CA GLN A 361 -44.69 -33.07 -42.81
C GLN A 361 -46.04 -33.75 -42.57
N GLY A 362 -46.41 -34.73 -43.40
CA GLY A 362 -47.62 -35.52 -43.21
C GLY A 362 -47.65 -36.27 -41.87
N GLY A 363 -46.52 -36.85 -41.46
CA GLY A 363 -46.40 -37.52 -40.16
C GLY A 363 -46.55 -36.56 -38.97
N VAL A 364 -45.98 -35.35 -39.07
CA VAL A 364 -46.14 -34.30 -38.04
C VAL A 364 -47.58 -33.79 -37.98
N GLU A 365 -48.25 -33.65 -39.12
CA GLU A 365 -49.67 -33.22 -39.18
C GLU A 365 -50.62 -34.26 -38.58
N GLU A 366 -50.36 -35.55 -38.78
CA GLU A 366 -51.14 -36.63 -38.15
C GLU A 366 -50.96 -36.65 -36.63
N GLN A 367 -49.72 -36.52 -36.14
CA GLN A 367 -49.43 -36.40 -34.70
C GLN A 367 -50.06 -35.16 -34.08
N LEU A 368 -50.07 -34.03 -34.83
CA LEU A 368 -50.69 -32.79 -34.37
C LEU A 368 -52.20 -32.97 -34.20
N LYS A 369 -52.85 -33.64 -35.16
CA LYS A 369 -54.28 -33.93 -35.07
C LYS A 369 -54.60 -34.86 -33.90
N GLU A 370 -53.82 -35.92 -33.71
CA GLU A 370 -53.99 -36.84 -32.58
C GLU A 370 -53.82 -36.11 -31.23
N ALA A 371 -52.83 -35.23 -31.12
CA ALA A 371 -52.61 -34.43 -29.92
C ALA A 371 -53.77 -33.44 -29.66
N GLN A 372 -54.34 -32.84 -30.71
CA GLN A 372 -55.50 -31.93 -30.60
C GLN A 372 -56.77 -32.68 -30.19
N ASP A 373 -57.04 -33.86 -30.78
CA ASP A 373 -58.19 -34.70 -30.42
C ASP A 373 -58.10 -35.15 -28.95
N LEU A 374 -56.93 -35.60 -28.51
CA LEU A 374 -56.67 -35.96 -27.11
C LEU A 374 -56.82 -34.76 -26.16
N SER A 375 -56.48 -33.55 -26.61
CA SER A 375 -56.68 -32.32 -25.83
C SER A 375 -58.16 -32.05 -25.63
N GLY A 376 -58.97 -32.17 -26.69
CA GLY A 376 -60.42 -32.00 -26.60
C GLY A 376 -61.09 -33.01 -25.64
N GLU A 377 -60.67 -34.28 -25.68
CA GLU A 377 -61.17 -35.30 -24.74
C GLU A 377 -60.83 -34.96 -23.28
N ARG A 378 -59.60 -34.50 -23.03
CA ARG A 378 -59.16 -34.12 -21.68
C ARG A 378 -59.82 -32.84 -21.17
N GLU A 379 -60.07 -31.87 -22.05
CA GLU A 379 -60.84 -30.66 -21.71
C GLU A 379 -62.27 -30.99 -21.28
N ALA A 380 -62.94 -31.89 -22.01
CA ALA A 380 -64.26 -32.38 -21.64
C ALA A 380 -64.25 -33.10 -20.29
N ARG A 381 -63.23 -33.94 -20.04
CA ARG A 381 -63.04 -34.60 -18.75
C ARG A 381 -62.80 -33.61 -17.61
N LEU A 382 -61.99 -32.58 -17.84
CA LEU A 382 -61.71 -31.53 -16.87
C LEU A 382 -62.97 -30.72 -16.53
N ALA A 383 -63.82 -30.43 -17.51
CA ALA A 383 -65.11 -29.81 -17.29
C ALA A 383 -66.01 -30.68 -16.39
N GLY A 384 -66.11 -31.98 -16.69
CA GLY A 384 -66.86 -32.93 -15.85
C GLY A 384 -66.36 -32.99 -14.40
N LEU A 385 -65.03 -33.05 -14.20
CA LEU A 385 -64.45 -33.04 -12.86
C LEU A 385 -64.73 -31.75 -12.08
N ARG A 386 -64.81 -30.60 -12.76
CA ARG A 386 -65.15 -29.31 -12.14
C ARG A 386 -66.62 -29.25 -11.75
N ASP A 387 -67.51 -29.78 -12.57
CA ASP A 387 -68.93 -29.89 -12.24
C ASP A 387 -69.13 -30.81 -11.03
N ASP A 388 -68.47 -31.98 -11.02
CA ASP A 388 -68.47 -32.89 -9.87
C ASP A 388 -67.99 -32.19 -8.60
N LEU A 389 -66.88 -31.43 -8.68
CA LEU A 389 -66.36 -30.67 -7.53
C LEU A 389 -67.37 -29.60 -7.06
N GLY A 390 -68.09 -28.96 -7.98
CA GLY A 390 -69.18 -28.04 -7.68
C GLY A 390 -70.33 -28.72 -6.93
N ASP A 391 -70.69 -29.94 -7.32
CA ASP A 391 -71.72 -30.75 -6.65
C ASP A 391 -71.28 -31.18 -5.26
N VAL A 392 -70.05 -31.66 -5.11
CA VAL A 392 -69.45 -31.98 -3.81
C VAL A 392 -69.38 -30.74 -2.92
N GLY A 393 -69.06 -29.57 -3.48
CA GLY A 393 -69.01 -28.31 -2.75
C GLY A 393 -70.39 -27.89 -2.20
N ARG A 394 -71.45 -28.10 -2.99
CA ARG A 394 -72.84 -27.86 -2.55
C ARG A 394 -73.25 -28.83 -1.44
N GLU A 395 -72.90 -30.11 -1.57
CA GLU A 395 -73.15 -31.13 -0.54
C GLU A 395 -72.43 -30.80 0.78
N LEU A 396 -71.16 -30.42 0.70
CA LEU A 396 -70.34 -30.04 1.85
C LEU A 396 -70.94 -28.82 2.58
N THR A 397 -71.39 -27.82 1.82
CA THR A 397 -72.02 -26.62 2.38
C THR A 397 -73.31 -26.98 3.12
N ALA A 398 -74.15 -27.83 2.54
CA ALA A 398 -75.39 -28.28 3.18
C ALA A 398 -75.12 -29.06 4.48
N LYS A 399 -74.16 -29.98 4.47
CA LYS A 399 -73.81 -30.80 5.64
C LYS A 399 -73.19 -30.00 6.78
N ARG A 400 -72.36 -28.99 6.47
CA ARG A 400 -71.81 -28.07 7.48
C ARG A 400 -72.89 -27.20 8.13
N LEU A 401 -73.88 -26.76 7.36
CA LEU A 401 -75.00 -25.98 7.87
C LEU A 401 -75.92 -26.84 8.77
N GLU A 402 -76.10 -28.12 8.42
CA GLU A 402 -76.79 -29.12 9.24
C GLU A 402 -76.04 -29.40 10.56
N LEU A 403 -74.71 -29.51 10.52
CA LEU A 403 -73.86 -29.62 11.71
C LEU A 403 -74.00 -28.37 12.60
N GLU A 404 -73.92 -27.19 12.01
CA GLU A 404 -74.02 -25.91 12.72
C GLU A 404 -75.39 -25.76 13.41
N PHE A 405 -76.46 -26.23 12.76
CA PHE A 405 -77.80 -26.26 13.32
C PHE A 405 -77.92 -27.24 14.51
N GLN A 406 -77.36 -28.45 14.40
CA GLN A 406 -77.39 -29.46 15.48
C GLN A 406 -76.48 -29.10 16.66
N THR A 407 -75.45 -28.29 16.42
CA THR A 407 -74.45 -27.90 17.43
C THR A 407 -74.85 -26.61 18.18
N ARG A 408 -75.96 -25.96 17.78
CA ARG A 408 -76.38 -24.64 18.26
C ARG A 408 -76.92 -24.59 19.69
N SER A 409 -76.98 -25.70 20.44
CA SER A 409 -77.35 -25.68 21.86
C SER A 409 -76.20 -25.92 22.86
N PHE A 410 -74.91 -25.89 22.46
CA PHE A 410 -73.81 -26.18 23.42
C PHE A 410 -72.49 -25.38 23.29
N VAL A 411 -72.25 -24.56 22.25
CA VAL A 411 -70.87 -24.05 21.94
C VAL A 411 -70.67 -22.53 22.08
N SER A 412 -71.10 -21.94 23.20
CA SER A 412 -70.83 -20.51 23.50
C SER A 412 -69.63 -20.32 24.46
N GLU A 413 -69.46 -21.22 25.44
CA GLU A 413 -68.51 -21.02 26.53
C GLU A 413 -67.09 -21.53 26.22
N GLN A 414 -66.97 -22.68 25.53
CA GLN A 414 -65.65 -23.25 25.18
C GLN A 414 -64.92 -22.47 24.07
N ALA A 415 -65.63 -21.99 23.05
CA ALA A 415 -65.04 -21.16 22.00
C ALA A 415 -64.43 -19.86 22.57
N THR A 416 -65.10 -19.28 23.58
CA THR A 416 -64.60 -18.11 24.32
C THR A 416 -63.31 -18.42 25.10
N ARG A 417 -63.22 -19.60 25.73
CA ARG A 417 -62.01 -20.05 26.44
C ARG A 417 -60.83 -20.35 25.50
N ILE A 418 -61.08 -20.87 24.30
CA ILE A 418 -60.03 -21.09 23.29
C ILE A 418 -59.48 -19.76 22.79
N ALA A 419 -60.38 -18.81 22.46
CA ALA A 419 -59.98 -17.49 22.00
C ALA A 419 -59.20 -16.69 23.07
N SER A 420 -59.59 -16.78 24.35
CA SER A 420 -58.87 -16.12 25.44
C SER A 420 -57.48 -16.72 25.67
N THR A 421 -57.35 -18.05 25.63
CA THR A 421 -56.06 -18.76 25.74
C THR A 421 -55.12 -18.38 24.57
N ALA A 422 -55.64 -18.32 23.34
CA ALA A 422 -54.87 -17.91 22.17
C ALA A 422 -54.40 -16.44 22.26
N ALA A 423 -55.26 -15.54 22.74
CA ALA A 423 -54.90 -14.14 22.96
C ALA A 423 -53.84 -13.97 24.06
N GLN A 424 -53.93 -14.74 25.15
CA GLN A 424 -52.92 -14.75 26.21
C GLN A 424 -51.57 -15.26 25.70
N ARG A 425 -51.57 -16.33 24.89
CA ARG A 425 -50.36 -16.84 24.23
C ARG A 425 -49.72 -15.78 23.35
N ALA A 426 -50.50 -15.12 22.49
CA ALA A 426 -49.99 -14.06 21.62
C ALA A 426 -49.34 -12.90 22.41
N ARG A 427 -49.93 -12.50 23.53
CA ARG A 427 -49.35 -11.46 24.42
C ARG A 427 -48.02 -11.90 25.02
N LEU A 428 -47.92 -13.14 25.52
CA LEU A 428 -46.70 -13.67 26.11
C LEU A 428 -45.59 -13.86 25.06
N VAL A 429 -45.92 -14.28 23.84
CA VAL A 429 -44.97 -14.37 22.72
C VAL A 429 -44.41 -12.98 22.39
N ALA A 430 -45.28 -11.99 22.19
CA ALA A 430 -44.86 -10.62 21.89
C ALA A 430 -43.97 -10.04 23.01
N ARG A 431 -44.30 -10.32 24.28
CA ARG A 431 -43.46 -9.89 25.42
C ARG A 431 -42.11 -10.61 25.45
N SER A 432 -42.07 -11.91 25.17
CA SER A 432 -40.82 -12.69 25.07
C SER A 432 -39.90 -12.16 23.96
N GLU A 433 -40.45 -11.84 22.79
CA GLU A 433 -39.72 -11.24 21.67
C GLU A 433 -39.15 -9.86 22.05
N GLN A 434 -39.96 -9.00 22.66
CA GLN A 434 -39.53 -7.69 23.14
C GLN A 434 -38.37 -7.79 24.15
N LEU A 435 -38.46 -8.70 25.12
CA LEU A 435 -37.40 -8.92 26.14
C LEU A 435 -36.10 -9.45 25.51
N LYS A 436 -36.20 -10.34 24.50
CA LYS A 436 -35.03 -10.82 23.74
C LYS A 436 -34.36 -9.69 22.95
N GLU A 437 -35.14 -8.76 22.40
CA GLU A 437 -34.59 -7.61 21.70
C GLU A 437 -33.83 -6.68 22.65
N TYR A 438 -34.35 -6.43 23.87
CA TYR A 438 -33.61 -5.70 24.90
C TYR A 438 -32.29 -6.37 25.29
N LEU A 439 -32.27 -7.70 25.44
CA LEU A 439 -31.03 -8.45 25.71
C LEU A 439 -30.00 -8.32 24.59
N ASN A 440 -30.44 -8.28 23.33
CA ASN A 440 -29.56 -8.07 22.18
C ASN A 440 -28.96 -6.66 22.13
N VAL A 441 -29.71 -5.64 22.57
CA VAL A 441 -29.14 -4.29 22.68
C VAL A 441 -28.11 -4.23 23.81
N LEU A 442 -28.37 -4.88 24.96
CA LEU A 442 -27.42 -4.98 26.06
C LEU A 442 -26.14 -5.72 25.66
N SER A 443 -26.21 -6.80 24.89
CA SER A 443 -24.99 -7.48 24.41
C SER A 443 -24.15 -6.59 23.49
N LYS A 444 -24.78 -5.78 22.64
CA LYS A 444 -24.06 -4.79 21.80
C LYS A 444 -23.41 -3.70 22.63
N LEU A 445 -23.99 -3.35 23.79
CA LEU A 445 -23.37 -2.43 24.73
C LEU A 445 -22.14 -3.07 25.38
N ASP A 446 -22.24 -4.31 25.84
CA ASP A 446 -21.10 -5.05 26.41
C ASP A 446 -19.93 -5.13 25.42
N GLU A 447 -20.21 -5.41 24.14
CA GLU A 447 -19.21 -5.40 23.07
C GLU A 447 -18.56 -4.02 22.87
N ALA A 448 -19.37 -2.95 22.93
CA ALA A 448 -18.90 -1.58 22.83
C ALA A 448 -18.01 -1.20 24.03
N GLU A 449 -18.35 -1.64 25.25
CA GLU A 449 -17.53 -1.43 26.45
C GLU A 449 -16.21 -2.18 26.39
N GLN A 450 -16.21 -3.44 25.95
CA GLN A 450 -14.98 -4.21 25.75
C GLN A 450 -14.07 -3.55 24.71
N LEU A 451 -14.64 -3.03 23.62
CA LEU A 451 -13.87 -2.30 22.62
C LEU A 451 -13.32 -0.98 23.18
N ALA A 452 -14.11 -0.25 23.98
CA ALA A 452 -13.69 0.98 24.63
C ALA A 452 -12.55 0.73 25.63
N ALA A 453 -12.59 -0.35 26.40
CA ALA A 453 -11.50 -0.75 27.29
C ALA A 453 -10.19 -0.98 26.51
N LYS A 454 -10.23 -1.77 25.43
CA LYS A 454 -9.07 -2.02 24.55
C LYS A 454 -8.52 -0.73 23.92
N LEU A 455 -9.39 0.14 23.42
CA LEU A 455 -8.97 1.42 22.83
C LEU A 455 -8.40 2.38 23.88
N THR A 456 -8.82 2.27 25.15
CA THR A 456 -8.26 3.04 26.26
C THR A 456 -6.84 2.57 26.58
N GLU A 457 -6.60 1.26 26.62
CA GLU A 457 -5.25 0.69 26.74
C GLU A 457 -4.34 1.10 25.57
N GLU A 458 -4.84 1.02 24.33
CA GLU A 458 -4.10 1.48 23.13
C GLU A 458 -3.78 2.99 23.22
N LYS A 459 -4.73 3.81 23.67
CA LYS A 459 -4.52 5.25 23.88
C LYS A 459 -3.42 5.51 24.90
N GLU A 460 -3.43 4.82 26.05
CA GLU A 460 -2.42 5.00 27.09
C GLU A 460 -1.03 4.59 26.60
N ALA A 461 -0.91 3.49 25.86
CA ALA A 461 0.34 3.06 25.24
C ALA A 461 0.87 4.11 24.24
N LEU A 462 0.02 4.57 23.31
CA LEU A 462 0.39 5.61 22.34
C LEU A 462 0.77 6.94 23.01
N GLN A 463 0.14 7.29 24.12
CA GLN A 463 0.50 8.49 24.89
C GLN A 463 1.87 8.35 25.57
N GLN A 464 2.21 7.17 26.07
CA GLN A 464 3.54 6.90 26.64
C GLN A 464 4.63 6.92 25.57
N GLU A 465 4.38 6.30 24.41
CA GLU A 465 5.28 6.34 23.26
C GLU A 465 5.52 7.78 22.77
N LEU A 466 4.46 8.58 22.67
CA LEU A 466 4.55 9.99 22.28
C LEU A 466 5.34 10.82 23.32
N ALA A 467 5.11 10.59 24.62
CA ALA A 467 5.84 11.28 25.67
C ALA A 467 7.35 10.96 25.65
N ALA A 468 7.71 9.71 25.35
CA ALA A 468 9.11 9.30 25.16
C ALA A 468 9.74 10.01 23.95
N ALA A 469 9.05 10.04 22.81
CA ALA A 469 9.50 10.75 21.60
C ALA A 469 9.63 12.28 21.81
N MET A 470 8.76 12.88 22.62
CA MET A 470 8.84 14.30 22.96
C MET A 470 10.01 14.62 23.92
N ALA A 471 10.42 13.68 24.77
CA ALA A 471 11.61 13.85 25.62
C ALA A 471 12.91 13.88 24.79
N GLU A 472 12.98 13.10 23.69
CA GLU A 472 14.07 13.16 22.71
C GLU A 472 14.16 14.55 22.04
N SER A 473 13.02 15.25 21.85
CA SER A 473 12.99 16.60 21.24
C SER A 473 13.81 17.66 22.00
N ARG A 474 13.89 17.59 23.34
CA ARG A 474 14.70 18.52 24.16
C ARG A 474 16.19 18.26 24.00
N ASP A 475 16.59 17.00 23.90
CA ASP A 475 17.98 16.60 23.66
C ASP A 475 18.42 17.02 22.25
N SER A 476 17.56 16.84 21.24
CA SER A 476 17.82 17.27 19.87
C SER A 476 17.99 18.79 19.76
N GLN A 477 17.18 19.58 20.48
CA GLN A 477 17.37 21.05 20.57
C GLN A 477 18.70 21.43 21.23
N ARG A 478 19.12 20.69 22.27
CA ARG A 478 20.43 20.88 22.90
C ARG A 478 21.56 20.57 21.93
N LYS A 479 21.47 19.48 21.16
CA LYS A 479 22.47 19.09 20.14
C LYS A 479 22.61 20.17 19.05
N VAL A 480 21.52 20.73 18.54
CA VAL A 480 21.54 21.83 17.55
C VAL A 480 22.08 23.13 18.15
N SER A 481 21.76 23.42 19.41
CA SER A 481 22.33 24.58 20.12
C SER A 481 23.84 24.45 20.29
N HIS A 482 24.32 23.23 20.59
CA HIS A 482 25.76 22.94 20.67
C HIS A 482 26.45 23.09 19.32
N LEU A 483 25.83 22.60 18.22
CA LEU A 483 26.30 22.86 16.86
C LEU A 483 26.43 24.35 16.58
N THR A 484 25.40 25.13 16.92
CA THR A 484 25.40 26.59 16.72
C THR A 484 26.54 27.26 17.48
N LYS A 485 26.79 26.83 18.72
CA LYS A 485 27.92 27.31 19.51
C LYS A 485 29.26 27.00 18.84
N ARG A 486 29.50 25.75 18.44
CA ARG A 486 30.74 25.33 17.75
C ARG A 486 30.94 26.05 16.42
N PHE A 487 29.85 26.25 15.67
CA PHE A 487 29.87 27.03 14.44
C PHE A 487 30.38 28.45 14.67
N ASN A 488 29.85 29.16 15.68
CA ASN A 488 30.28 30.52 15.99
C ASN A 488 31.73 30.57 16.47
N GLU A 489 32.15 29.65 17.35
CA GLU A 489 33.54 29.57 17.83
C GLU A 489 34.54 29.38 16.68
N MET A 490 34.25 28.48 15.73
CA MET A 490 35.11 28.26 14.57
C MET A 490 35.10 29.44 13.62
N LEU A 491 33.92 30.00 13.38
CA LEU A 491 33.78 31.15 12.48
C LEU A 491 34.54 32.36 13.02
N GLU A 492 34.48 32.66 14.32
CA GLU A 492 35.25 33.74 14.93
C GLU A 492 36.77 33.55 14.77
N ARG A 493 37.26 32.32 14.89
CA ARG A 493 38.68 32.00 14.67
C ARG A 493 39.14 32.28 13.24
N LEU A 494 38.24 32.19 12.26
CA LEU A 494 38.52 32.52 10.86
C LEU A 494 38.50 34.02 10.54
N ARG A 495 38.21 34.89 11.53
CA ARG A 495 38.23 36.35 11.39
C ARG A 495 37.39 36.87 10.19
N PRO A 496 36.10 36.53 10.12
CA PRO A 496 35.24 36.98 9.04
C PRO A 496 35.12 38.51 9.06
N PRO A 497 34.90 39.16 7.91
CA PRO A 497 34.67 40.60 7.84
C PRO A 497 33.51 41.03 8.75
N GLU A 498 33.70 42.08 9.54
CA GLU A 498 32.63 42.59 10.40
C GLU A 498 31.75 43.60 9.65
N PHE A 499 30.43 43.47 9.79
CA PHE A 499 29.47 44.45 9.28
C PHE A 499 28.61 44.95 10.44
N GLY A 500 28.71 46.23 10.82
CA GLY A 500 27.79 46.92 11.72
C GLY A 500 27.43 46.24 13.05
N GLU A 501 26.43 46.79 13.75
CA GLU A 501 25.78 46.13 14.89
C GLU A 501 24.81 45.08 14.35
N LEU A 502 25.15 43.79 14.49
CA LEU A 502 24.34 42.71 13.92
C LEU A 502 24.17 41.53 14.89
N GLU A 503 23.04 40.85 14.74
CA GLU A 503 22.60 39.66 15.46
C GLU A 503 23.67 38.55 15.49
N SER A 504 23.58 37.63 16.46
CA SER A 504 24.45 36.45 16.50
C SER A 504 24.17 35.50 15.33
N SER A 505 25.23 34.97 14.71
CA SER A 505 25.14 33.90 13.72
C SER A 505 24.53 32.62 14.35
N HIS A 506 23.76 31.88 13.56
CA HIS A 506 23.05 30.68 14.03
C HIS A 506 22.74 29.70 12.91
N ILE A 507 22.30 28.48 13.25
CA ILE A 507 21.80 27.51 12.27
C ILE A 507 20.28 27.64 12.14
N ASN A 508 19.79 27.84 10.93
CA ASN A 508 18.36 27.98 10.69
C ASN A 508 17.61 26.67 11.05
N PRO A 509 16.60 26.69 11.93
CA PRO A 509 15.96 25.47 12.44
C PRO A 509 15.09 24.74 11.40
N ARG A 510 14.76 25.38 10.26
CA ARG A 510 13.92 24.81 9.20
C ARG A 510 14.74 24.29 8.02
N THR A 511 15.76 25.06 7.63
CA THR A 511 16.57 24.77 6.44
C THR A 511 17.92 24.13 6.79
N TYR A 512 18.33 24.19 8.05
CA TYR A 512 19.65 23.74 8.55
C TYR A 512 20.81 24.37 7.79
N LEU A 513 20.61 25.59 7.31
CA LEU A 513 21.65 26.41 6.69
C LEU A 513 22.21 27.38 7.72
N PRO A 514 23.51 27.71 7.65
CA PRO A 514 24.08 28.76 8.47
C PRO A 514 23.49 30.12 8.08
N VAL A 515 23.16 30.90 9.10
CA VAL A 515 22.77 32.31 9.01
C VAL A 515 23.90 33.11 9.61
N TYR A 516 24.50 33.98 8.80
CA TYR A 516 25.64 34.80 9.22
C TYR A 516 25.17 36.19 9.60
N ARG A 517 25.24 36.53 10.89
CA ARG A 517 24.88 37.85 11.42
C ARG A 517 23.56 38.40 10.84
N GLY A 518 22.50 37.59 10.88
CA GLY A 518 21.17 37.89 10.35
C GLY A 518 20.97 37.68 8.84
N ARG A 519 22.03 37.44 8.07
CA ARG A 519 21.95 37.18 6.61
C ARG A 519 21.85 35.70 6.32
N ALA A 520 20.86 35.31 5.52
CA ALA A 520 20.78 33.94 5.02
C ALA A 520 21.98 33.66 4.09
N PHE A 521 22.44 32.41 4.03
CA PHE A 521 23.59 32.04 3.18
C PHE A 521 23.46 32.52 1.72
N GLY A 522 22.25 32.47 1.14
CA GLY A 522 22.01 32.93 -0.23
C GLY A 522 22.13 34.45 -0.44
N GLU A 523 22.12 35.24 0.64
CA GLU A 523 22.28 36.70 0.61
C GLU A 523 23.75 37.11 0.78
N VAL A 524 24.64 36.17 1.10
CA VAL A 524 26.08 36.43 1.22
C VAL A 524 26.67 36.63 -0.18
N SER A 525 27.00 37.88 -0.50
CA SER A 525 27.48 38.26 -1.84
C SER A 525 28.97 37.98 -2.08
N SER A 526 29.75 37.66 -1.04
CA SER A 526 31.20 37.41 -1.15
C SER A 526 31.50 35.91 -1.11
N PRO A 527 32.11 35.33 -2.17
CA PRO A 527 32.54 33.93 -2.19
C PRO A 527 33.56 33.58 -1.09
N GLY A 528 34.44 34.52 -0.72
CA GLY A 528 35.39 34.34 0.38
C GLY A 528 34.69 34.21 1.74
N LEU A 529 33.72 35.10 2.04
CA LEU A 529 32.93 34.97 3.27
C LEU A 529 32.08 33.68 3.28
N ALA A 530 31.47 33.34 2.14
CA ALA A 530 30.72 32.09 2.00
C ALA A 530 31.60 30.87 2.26
N THR A 531 32.86 30.91 1.79
CA THR A 531 33.89 29.89 2.08
C THR A 531 34.17 29.76 3.57
N LEU A 532 34.40 30.87 4.28
CA LEU A 532 34.62 30.83 5.75
C LEU A 532 33.41 30.25 6.49
N ILE A 533 32.20 30.64 6.10
CA ILE A 533 30.95 30.12 6.67
C ILE A 533 30.85 28.61 6.43
N ASN A 534 31.09 28.14 5.21
CA ASN A 534 31.01 26.72 4.84
C ASN A 534 32.04 25.86 5.58
N VAL A 535 33.29 26.30 5.62
CA VAL A 535 34.37 25.59 6.32
C VAL A 535 34.06 25.52 7.83
N SER A 536 33.65 26.64 8.43
CA SER A 536 33.25 26.66 9.85
C SER A 536 32.06 25.75 10.12
N HIS A 537 31.07 25.73 9.23
CA HIS A 537 29.89 24.90 9.37
C HIS A 537 30.22 23.39 9.28
N ALA A 538 31.04 23.00 8.32
CA ALA A 538 31.48 21.61 8.16
C ALA A 538 32.32 21.14 9.36
N LEU A 539 33.30 21.94 9.78
CA LEU A 539 34.11 21.63 10.97
C LEU A 539 33.22 21.53 12.23
N ALA A 540 32.23 22.42 12.38
CA ALA A 540 31.34 22.43 13.53
C ALA A 540 30.47 21.17 13.59
N HIS A 541 30.02 20.68 12.43
CA HIS A 541 29.34 19.40 12.33
C HIS A 541 30.22 18.25 12.83
N HIS A 542 31.46 18.13 12.34
CA HIS A 542 32.36 17.06 12.75
C HIS A 542 32.78 17.13 14.22
N VAL A 543 33.13 18.32 14.72
CA VAL A 543 33.48 18.49 16.15
C VAL A 543 32.28 18.19 17.04
N THR A 544 31.08 18.66 16.67
CA THR A 544 29.86 18.35 17.41
C THR A 544 29.56 16.85 17.37
N ALA A 545 29.75 16.19 16.23
CA ALA A 545 29.53 14.77 16.10
C ALA A 545 30.49 13.95 16.96
N ILE A 546 31.76 14.36 17.07
CA ILE A 546 32.72 13.69 17.96
C ILE A 546 32.37 13.94 19.43
N GLU A 547 32.04 15.18 19.80
CA GLU A 547 31.77 15.54 21.20
C GLU A 547 30.47 14.96 21.77
N LEU A 548 29.48 14.74 20.90
CA LEU A 548 28.16 14.22 21.28
C LEU A 548 27.91 12.80 20.74
N GLU A 549 28.94 12.13 20.22
CA GLU A 549 28.89 10.78 19.65
C GLU A 549 27.78 10.61 18.59
N LEU A 550 27.63 11.59 17.70
CA LEU A 550 26.60 11.57 16.65
C LEU A 550 27.02 10.73 15.45
N LYS A 551 26.01 10.28 14.70
CA LYS A 551 26.13 9.42 13.51
C LYS A 551 26.58 10.19 12.26
N LEU A 552 27.81 10.69 12.27
CA LEU A 552 28.43 11.38 11.13
C LEU A 552 29.82 10.78 10.83
N PRO A 553 30.14 10.42 9.56
CA PRO A 553 31.47 9.93 9.20
C PRO A 553 32.58 10.90 9.62
N GLN A 554 33.61 10.40 10.30
CA GLN A 554 34.71 11.21 10.83
C GLN A 554 35.80 11.52 9.79
N ILE A 555 35.38 11.95 8.60
CA ILE A 555 36.24 12.39 7.50
C ILE A 555 35.69 13.70 6.92
N LEU A 556 36.59 14.65 6.65
CA LEU A 556 36.28 15.91 6.00
C LEU A 556 37.26 16.17 4.86
N VAL A 557 36.74 16.42 3.68
CA VAL A 557 37.50 16.76 2.47
C VAL A 557 37.18 18.19 2.07
N ILE A 558 38.21 19.02 1.92
CA ILE A 558 38.11 20.42 1.54
C ILE A 558 38.90 20.61 0.24
N ASP A 559 38.22 20.98 -0.83
CA ASP A 559 38.82 21.15 -2.16
C ASP A 559 38.80 22.62 -2.58
N GLY A 560 39.97 23.28 -2.56
CA GLY A 560 40.15 24.67 -3.02
C GLY A 560 39.94 25.75 -1.97
N LEU A 561 40.59 25.65 -0.81
CA LEU A 561 40.47 26.66 0.26
C LEU A 561 41.10 28.02 -0.14
N SER A 562 42.25 28.03 -0.80
CA SER A 562 42.97 29.26 -1.20
C SER A 562 42.32 30.00 -2.38
N GLU A 563 41.43 29.34 -3.14
CA GLU A 563 40.82 29.93 -4.34
C GLU A 563 39.97 31.17 -4.05
N HIS A 564 39.32 31.20 -2.88
CA HIS A 564 38.46 32.32 -2.46
C HIS A 564 39.06 33.17 -1.32
N LEU A 565 40.24 32.79 -0.82
CA LEU A 565 40.88 33.40 0.37
C LEU A 565 42.37 33.78 0.16
N GLY A 566 42.95 33.61 -1.02
CA GLY A 566 44.42 33.72 -1.19
C GLY A 566 44.95 35.01 -1.84
N GLN A 567 44.14 35.76 -2.59
CA GLN A 567 44.72 36.58 -3.67
C GLN A 567 44.90 38.08 -3.36
N GLU A 568 44.10 38.72 -2.49
CA GLU A 568 44.20 40.18 -2.25
C GLU A 568 43.77 40.63 -0.82
N GLY A 569 44.37 41.70 -0.29
CA GLY A 569 43.91 42.37 0.94
C GLY A 569 44.13 41.58 2.24
N LEU A 570 43.08 41.45 3.06
CA LEU A 570 43.08 40.70 4.34
C LEU A 570 42.92 39.18 4.16
N ASP A 571 42.80 38.71 2.92
CA ASP A 571 42.52 37.31 2.62
C ASP A 571 43.70 36.36 2.99
N PRO A 572 44.99 36.71 2.80
CA PRO A 572 46.10 35.88 3.27
C PRO A 572 46.09 35.61 4.79
N ASP A 573 45.68 36.59 5.60
CA ASP A 573 45.54 36.41 7.06
C ASP A 573 44.41 35.43 7.40
N ARG A 574 43.33 35.42 6.60
CA ARG A 574 42.19 34.50 6.76
C ARG A 574 42.55 33.10 6.29
N LEU A 575 43.30 32.97 5.21
CA LEU A 575 43.83 31.69 4.76
C LEU A 575 44.75 31.08 5.84
N MET A 576 45.65 31.88 6.39
CA MET A 576 46.51 31.46 7.51
C MET A 576 45.66 31.04 8.72
N ALA A 577 44.67 31.84 9.12
CA ALA A 577 43.76 31.51 10.21
C ALA A 577 42.96 30.22 9.97
N ALA A 578 42.59 29.94 8.72
CA ALA A 578 41.92 28.70 8.35
C ALA A 578 42.84 27.49 8.51
N TYR A 579 44.07 27.55 8.02
CA TYR A 579 45.04 26.47 8.23
C TYR A 579 45.40 26.30 9.71
N ASP A 580 45.52 27.37 10.48
CA ASP A 580 45.74 27.31 11.94
C ASP A 580 44.58 26.57 12.64
N LEU A 581 43.33 26.88 12.27
CA LEU A 581 42.16 26.17 12.76
C LEU A 581 42.20 24.67 12.43
N LEU A 582 42.56 24.32 11.18
CA LEU A 582 42.65 22.92 10.75
C LEU A 582 43.76 22.16 11.49
N MET A 583 44.93 22.78 11.67
CA MET A 583 46.04 22.21 12.43
C MET A 583 45.64 21.97 13.89
N ASP A 584 44.99 22.93 14.52
CA ASP A 584 44.53 22.81 15.91
C ASP A 584 43.47 21.72 16.06
N ILE A 585 42.49 21.66 15.15
CA ILE A 585 41.47 20.61 15.16
C ILE A 585 42.14 19.25 14.96
N SER A 586 43.09 19.10 14.04
CA SER A 586 43.77 17.82 13.84
C SER A 586 44.54 17.34 15.08
N THR A 587 45.03 18.29 15.89
CA THR A 587 45.74 17.98 17.14
C THR A 587 44.77 17.65 18.28
N GLN A 588 43.66 18.37 18.38
CA GLN A 588 42.65 18.19 19.44
C GLN A 588 41.68 17.03 19.18
N ARG A 589 41.51 16.66 17.92
CA ARG A 589 40.56 15.66 17.43
C ARG A 589 41.24 14.78 16.38
N PRO A 590 42.24 13.96 16.76
CA PRO A 590 42.95 13.07 15.83
C PRO A 590 42.03 12.02 15.21
N GLU A 591 40.84 11.80 15.77
CA GLU A 591 39.79 10.92 15.23
C GLU A 591 39.19 11.45 13.92
N LEU A 592 39.21 12.77 13.71
CA LEU A 592 38.78 13.40 12.46
C LEU A 592 39.93 13.41 11.44
N GLN A 593 39.76 12.67 10.34
CA GLN A 593 40.67 12.82 9.21
C GLN A 593 40.23 14.00 8.34
N VAL A 594 41.08 15.02 8.22
CA VAL A 594 40.89 16.17 7.33
C VAL A 594 41.83 16.05 6.14
N ILE A 595 41.29 16.12 4.93
CA ILE A 595 42.05 16.11 3.69
C ILE A 595 41.78 17.42 2.96
N VAL A 596 42.81 18.26 2.84
CA VAL A 596 42.75 19.54 2.15
C VAL A 596 43.48 19.43 0.84
N VAL A 597 42.84 19.92 -0.22
CA VAL A 597 43.43 20.01 -1.54
C VAL A 597 43.47 21.48 -1.92
N ASP A 598 44.68 21.99 -2.17
CA ASP A 598 44.84 23.42 -2.35
C ASP A 598 46.00 23.81 -3.26
N ASN A 599 45.94 25.04 -3.80
CA ASN A 599 47.03 25.56 -4.63
C ASN A 599 48.13 26.21 -3.79
N GLU A 600 47.72 26.94 -2.74
CA GLU A 600 48.63 27.72 -1.90
C GLU A 600 48.44 27.33 -0.43
N ILE A 601 49.53 27.04 0.25
CA ILE A 601 49.52 26.66 1.67
C ILE A 601 50.53 27.50 2.47
N PRO A 602 50.22 27.87 3.72
CA PRO A 602 51.18 28.49 4.62
C PRO A 602 52.35 27.56 4.95
N GLU A 603 53.53 28.13 5.21
CA GLU A 603 54.76 27.37 5.50
C GLU A 603 54.60 26.38 6.65
N GLN A 604 53.87 26.79 7.70
CA GLN A 604 53.63 25.97 8.89
C GLN A 604 52.79 24.72 8.61
N ALA A 605 51.99 24.75 7.54
CA ALA A 605 51.15 23.65 7.10
C ALA A 605 51.93 22.62 6.27
N ARG A 606 53.13 22.94 5.77
CA ARG A 606 53.93 22.04 4.91
C ARG A 606 54.23 20.68 5.54
N ARG A 607 54.35 20.60 6.87
CA ARG A 607 54.55 19.34 7.60
C ARG A 607 53.41 18.32 7.46
N PHE A 608 52.23 18.76 6.99
CA PHE A 608 51.06 17.91 6.76
C PHE A 608 50.89 17.54 5.27
N VAL A 609 51.80 17.96 4.39
CA VAL A 609 51.75 17.62 2.96
C VAL A 609 52.03 16.14 2.78
N ARG A 610 51.09 15.45 2.11
CA ARG A 610 51.18 14.03 1.75
C ARG A 610 51.41 13.79 0.28
N LEU A 611 51.09 14.78 -0.55
CA LEU A 611 51.33 14.75 -1.98
C LEU A 611 51.54 16.17 -2.49
N GLU A 612 52.68 16.40 -3.12
CA GLU A 612 52.98 17.62 -3.85
C GLU A 612 52.99 17.28 -5.35
N LEU A 613 52.13 17.94 -6.11
CA LEU A 613 52.01 17.77 -7.54
C LEU A 613 52.66 18.95 -8.25
N SER A 614 53.28 18.70 -9.39
CA SER A 614 53.86 19.74 -10.25
C SER A 614 53.40 19.55 -11.70
N GLU A 615 53.86 20.42 -12.61
CA GLU A 615 53.60 20.23 -14.04
C GLU A 615 54.25 18.95 -14.60
N GLU A 616 55.41 18.59 -14.05
CA GLU A 616 56.18 17.38 -14.39
C GLU A 616 55.65 16.15 -13.62
N GLU A 617 55.24 16.33 -12.37
CA GLU A 617 54.69 15.28 -11.50
C GLU A 617 53.18 15.39 -11.31
N ARG A 618 52.43 15.34 -12.41
CA ARG A 618 50.95 15.34 -12.37
C ARG A 618 50.41 14.05 -11.75
N LEU A 619 49.19 14.10 -11.21
CA LEU A 619 48.51 12.93 -10.63
C LEU A 619 48.55 11.73 -11.59
N ILE A 620 48.22 11.99 -12.85
CA ILE A 620 48.31 11.05 -13.96
C ILE A 620 49.57 11.41 -14.76
N ARG A 621 50.61 10.59 -14.66
CA ARG A 621 51.87 10.79 -15.41
C ARG A 621 51.64 10.54 -16.89
N ASP A 622 52.19 11.39 -17.76
CA ASP A 622 52.27 11.08 -19.18
C ASP A 622 53.48 10.21 -19.47
N PRO A 623 53.32 9.08 -20.21
CA PRO A 623 54.45 8.21 -20.53
C PRO A 623 55.43 8.86 -21.54
N ASP A 624 55.02 9.95 -22.21
CA ASP A 624 55.80 10.67 -23.22
C ASP A 624 56.37 12.02 -22.72
N ALA A 625 56.36 12.27 -21.41
CA ALA A 625 56.89 13.49 -20.79
C ALA A 625 58.32 13.30 -20.27
#